data_AF-A0A9X7TKT7-F1
#
_entry.id   AF-A0A9X7TKT7-F1
#
_cell.length_a   1.000
_cell.length_b   1.000
_cell.length_c   1.000
_cell.angle_alpha   90.00
_cell.angle_beta   90.00
_cell.angle_gamma   90.00
#
_symmetry.space_group_name_H-M   'P 1'
#
loop_
_entity.id
_entity.type
_entity.pdbx_description
1 polymer ?
#
loop_
_entity_poly.entity_id
_entity_poly.type
_entity_poly.pdbx_seq_one_letter_code
_entity_poly.pdbx_strand_id
1 'polypeptide(L)'
;MNLNTHIVFALAVGLVLFHNNLLLAVVVGIGAALPDLDREYVFTNRAFFARHQLHRALFHNVFFGIALTLFNPYLGLGIFLHMLLDMLTSPPDRGIELFFPLGRLIKEFKLDYEGRVRKKGGLMWLLEDPLTLVNRTADKGLREVSKMPWLRIYGPFKNSRLIDWTIFYSSVIFIQLLEINQLLNWWVQFLSIVFLKYNFITLGIILFYGIGELWRRRLQFMRVSKNTKIVIISLMTLGGLMIVYQGLEMFNPIKLTSYEIRMVELILISLAIGFISSIIHMKWRFKEIVM
;
A
#
# COMPACT_ATOMS: atom_id res chain seq x y z
N MET A 1 -2.61 -0.88 7.99
CA MET A 1 -2.11 -1.21 9.35
C MET A 1 -1.23 -0.05 9.82
N ASN A 2 -0.49 -0.16 10.93
CA ASN A 2 0.48 0.89 11.27
C ASN A 2 1.72 0.79 10.35
N LEU A 3 2.26 1.94 9.94
CA LEU A 3 3.47 2.04 9.11
C LEU A 3 4.63 1.20 9.68
N ASN A 4 4.83 1.26 11.00
CA ASN A 4 5.88 0.50 11.69
C ASN A 4 5.70 -1.01 11.50
N THR A 5 4.45 -1.50 11.51
CA THR A 5 4.14 -2.91 11.24
C THR A 5 4.52 -3.30 9.83
N HIS A 6 4.19 -2.47 8.84
CA HIS A 6 4.57 -2.73 7.45
C HIS A 6 6.09 -2.81 7.29
N ILE A 7 6.84 -1.86 7.86
CA ILE A 7 8.30 -1.81 7.77
C ILE A 7 8.94 -3.02 8.46
N VAL A 8 8.55 -3.32 9.70
CA VAL A 8 9.18 -4.42 10.46
C VAL A 8 8.83 -5.78 9.87
N PHE A 9 7.59 -5.97 9.41
CA PHE A 9 7.19 -7.20 8.72
C PHE A 9 8.00 -7.38 7.41
N ALA A 10 8.11 -6.32 6.62
CA ALA A 10 8.88 -6.34 5.38
C ALA A 10 10.38 -6.62 5.63
N LEU A 11 10.94 -6.07 6.70
CA LEU A 11 12.31 -6.36 7.14
C LEU A 11 12.48 -7.84 7.52
N ALA A 12 11.56 -8.39 8.31
CA ALA A 12 11.59 -9.80 8.72
C ALA A 12 11.50 -10.75 7.50
N VAL A 13 10.57 -10.49 6.57
CA VAL A 13 10.45 -11.26 5.33
C VAL A 13 11.70 -11.12 4.47
N GLY A 14 12.27 -9.91 4.36
CA GLY A 14 13.51 -9.68 3.63
C GLY A 14 14.70 -10.47 4.19
N LEU A 15 14.85 -10.54 5.52
CA LEU A 15 15.89 -11.35 6.14
C LEU A 15 15.73 -12.83 5.81
N VAL A 16 14.50 -13.36 5.86
CA VAL A 16 14.24 -14.77 5.53
C VAL A 16 14.54 -15.07 4.06
N LEU A 17 13.97 -14.29 3.13
CA LEU A 17 14.08 -14.56 1.69
C LEU A 17 15.50 -14.35 1.15
N PHE A 18 16.27 -13.46 1.77
CA PHE A 18 17.62 -13.12 1.33
C PHE A 18 18.70 -13.62 2.27
N HIS A 19 18.42 -14.69 3.03
CA HIS A 19 19.40 -15.42 3.84
C HIS A 19 20.21 -14.50 4.78
N ASN A 20 19.50 -13.69 5.56
CA ASN A 20 20.03 -12.68 6.50
C ASN A 20 20.87 -11.57 5.83
N ASN A 21 20.72 -11.33 4.53
CA ASN A 21 21.31 -10.16 3.88
C ASN A 21 20.58 -8.87 4.33
N LEU A 22 21.13 -8.25 5.37
CA LEU A 22 20.57 -7.07 6.01
C LEU A 22 20.42 -5.88 5.05
N LEU A 23 21.33 -5.72 4.10
CA LEU A 23 21.24 -4.64 3.11
C LEU A 23 19.98 -4.77 2.28
N LEU A 24 19.72 -5.96 1.72
CA LEU A 24 18.52 -6.22 0.92
C LEU A 24 17.26 -6.12 1.77
N ALA A 25 17.28 -6.64 2.99
CA ALA A 25 16.15 -6.54 3.92
C ALA A 25 15.78 -5.08 4.23
N VAL A 26 16.77 -4.19 4.43
CA VAL A 26 16.53 -2.75 4.61
C VAL A 26 15.90 -2.14 3.36
N VAL A 27 16.35 -2.50 2.15
CA VAL A 27 15.72 -2.01 0.91
C VAL A 27 14.27 -2.45 0.82
N VAL A 28 13.95 -3.70 1.19
CA VAL A 28 12.56 -4.18 1.26
C VAL A 28 11.75 -3.37 2.29
N GLY A 29 12.33 -3.08 3.46
CA GLY A 29 11.70 -2.23 4.47
C GLY A 29 11.44 -0.79 3.99
N ILE A 30 12.39 -0.19 3.26
CA ILE A 30 12.21 1.12 2.61
C ILE A 30 11.05 1.05 1.61
N GLY A 31 11.01 0.02 0.77
CA GLY A 31 9.92 -0.22 -0.17
C GLY A 31 8.56 -0.26 0.50
N ALA A 32 8.46 -0.92 1.67
CA ALA A 32 7.21 -0.99 2.44
C ALA A 32 6.78 0.34 3.07
N ALA A 33 7.67 1.33 3.16
CA ALA A 33 7.34 2.67 3.64
C ALA A 33 6.84 3.62 2.53
N LEU A 34 7.08 3.29 1.26
CA LEU A 34 6.72 4.18 0.14
C LEU A 34 5.21 4.31 -0.09
N PRO A 35 4.37 3.25 0.00
CA PRO A 35 2.96 3.37 -0.31
C PRO A 35 2.26 4.44 0.52
N ASP A 36 2.52 4.48 1.83
CA ASP A 36 1.91 5.43 2.76
C ASP A 36 2.32 6.91 2.50
N LEU A 37 3.22 7.22 1.55
CA LEU A 37 3.62 8.59 1.20
C LEU A 37 2.52 9.36 0.44
N ASP A 38 1.53 8.66 -0.13
CA ASP A 38 0.40 9.27 -0.84
C ASP A 38 -0.72 9.81 0.10
N ARG A 39 -0.45 9.92 1.40
CA ARG A 39 -1.38 10.43 2.42
C ARG A 39 -1.82 11.87 2.17
N GLU A 40 -2.92 12.23 2.83
CA GLU A 40 -3.52 13.56 2.79
C GLU A 40 -2.61 14.59 3.46
N TYR A 41 -1.68 15.12 2.68
CA TYR A 41 -0.79 16.19 3.09
C TYR A 41 -1.14 17.51 2.40
N VAL A 42 -0.33 18.55 2.67
CA VAL A 42 -0.59 19.94 2.25
C VAL A 42 -0.84 20.12 0.75
N PHE A 43 -0.36 19.18 -0.07
CA PHE A 43 -0.42 19.23 -1.53
C PHE A 43 -1.81 19.02 -2.13
N THR A 44 -2.79 18.54 -1.34
CA THR A 44 -4.14 18.26 -1.85
C THR A 44 -5.22 18.89 -0.97
N ASN A 45 -6.39 19.17 -1.56
CA ASN A 45 -7.55 19.60 -0.80
C ASN A 45 -8.19 18.39 -0.10
N ARG A 46 -8.40 18.49 1.21
CA ARG A 46 -9.09 17.49 2.03
C ARG A 46 -10.39 16.95 1.43
N ALA A 47 -11.24 17.85 0.94
CA ALA A 47 -12.51 17.45 0.34
C ALA A 47 -12.30 16.66 -0.96
N PHE A 48 -11.26 16.98 -1.73
CA PHE A 48 -10.91 16.23 -2.92
C PHE A 48 -10.31 14.87 -2.57
N PHE A 49 -9.40 14.85 -1.60
CA PHE A 49 -8.72 13.65 -1.12
C PHE A 49 -9.69 12.64 -0.51
N ALA A 50 -10.61 13.11 0.35
CA ALA A 50 -11.66 12.26 0.94
C ALA A 50 -12.63 11.73 -0.12
N ARG A 51 -12.97 12.53 -1.15
CA ARG A 51 -13.85 12.07 -2.24
C ARG A 51 -13.20 11.02 -3.13
N HIS A 52 -11.89 11.14 -3.39
CA HIS A 52 -11.19 10.25 -4.31
C HIS A 52 -10.34 9.18 -3.62
N GLN A 53 -10.29 9.17 -2.29
CA GLN A 53 -9.54 8.21 -1.47
C GLN A 53 -8.12 7.96 -1.98
N LEU A 54 -7.39 9.01 -2.36
CA LEU A 54 -6.12 8.90 -3.07
C LEU A 54 -5.06 8.10 -2.31
N HIS A 55 -5.04 8.21 -0.97
CA HIS A 55 -4.14 7.47 -0.09
C HIS A 55 -4.16 5.95 -0.30
N ARG A 56 -5.30 5.37 -0.66
CA ARG A 56 -5.42 3.90 -0.78
C ARG A 56 -5.48 3.46 -2.24
N ALA A 57 -5.11 4.35 -3.15
CA ALA A 57 -5.27 4.15 -4.58
C ALA A 57 -3.99 4.50 -5.37
N LEU A 58 -3.27 5.57 -5.03
CA LEU A 58 -2.17 6.07 -5.85
C LEU A 58 -0.91 5.19 -5.75
N PHE A 59 -0.42 4.91 -4.54
CA PHE A 59 0.76 4.07 -4.34
C PHE A 59 0.41 2.67 -3.79
N HIS A 60 -0.88 2.41 -3.54
CA HIS A 60 -1.41 1.14 -3.08
C HIS A 60 -2.12 0.36 -4.20
N ASN A 61 -1.59 0.45 -5.42
CA ASN A 61 -2.09 -0.31 -6.57
C ASN A 61 -0.99 -1.15 -7.21
N VAL A 62 -1.43 -2.20 -7.90
CA VAL A 62 -0.55 -3.19 -8.54
C VAL A 62 0.32 -2.56 -9.61
N PHE A 63 -0.16 -1.55 -10.35
CA PHE A 63 0.64 -0.90 -11.39
C PHE A 63 1.83 -0.13 -10.80
N PHE A 64 1.63 0.55 -9.68
CA PHE A 64 2.71 1.20 -8.94
C PHE A 64 3.70 0.17 -8.40
N GLY A 65 3.22 -0.91 -7.79
CA GLY A 65 4.07 -2.02 -7.32
C GLY A 65 4.91 -2.62 -8.45
N ILE A 66 4.31 -2.92 -9.61
CA ILE A 66 5.02 -3.44 -10.79
C ILE A 66 6.06 -2.44 -11.30
N ALA A 67 5.71 -1.17 -11.44
CA ALA A 67 6.63 -0.14 -11.92
C ALA A 67 7.87 -0.05 -11.00
N LEU A 68 7.66 -0.10 -9.68
CA LEU A 68 8.75 -0.08 -8.72
C LEU A 68 9.54 -1.40 -8.69
N THR A 69 8.91 -2.55 -8.91
CA THR A 69 9.61 -3.83 -9.10
C THR A 69 10.53 -3.80 -10.31
N LEU A 70 10.08 -3.22 -11.43
CA LEU A 70 10.91 -3.04 -12.62
C LEU A 70 12.06 -2.05 -12.39
N PHE A 71 11.88 -1.08 -11.52
CA PHE A 71 12.93 -0.13 -11.11
C PHE A 71 13.94 -0.76 -10.14
N ASN A 72 13.45 -1.46 -9.13
CA ASN A 72 14.22 -2.21 -8.15
C ASN A 72 13.33 -3.32 -7.53
N PRO A 73 13.65 -4.61 -7.73
CA PRO A 73 12.81 -5.72 -7.29
C PRO A 73 12.61 -5.78 -5.78
N TYR A 74 13.59 -5.34 -5.01
CA TYR A 74 13.53 -5.35 -3.54
C TYR A 74 12.61 -4.25 -2.99
N LEU A 75 12.64 -3.05 -3.59
CA LEU A 75 11.66 -2.00 -3.28
C LEU A 75 10.24 -2.45 -3.63
N GLY A 76 10.09 -3.04 -4.82
CA GLY A 76 8.81 -3.59 -5.28
C GLY A 76 8.26 -4.66 -4.35
N LEU A 77 9.09 -5.60 -3.88
CA LEU A 77 8.70 -6.59 -2.88
C LEU A 77 8.16 -5.91 -1.60
N GLY A 78 8.84 -4.87 -1.11
CA GLY A 78 8.38 -4.09 0.04
C GLY A 78 6.97 -3.51 -0.16
N ILE A 79 6.71 -2.93 -1.35
CA ILE A 79 5.40 -2.39 -1.71
C ILE A 79 4.33 -3.49 -1.74
N PHE A 80 4.63 -4.65 -2.32
CA PHE A 80 3.69 -5.77 -2.35
C PHE A 80 3.40 -6.31 -0.94
N LEU A 81 4.40 -6.39 -0.06
CA LEU A 81 4.20 -6.80 1.34
C LEU A 81 3.36 -5.76 2.10
N HIS A 82 3.57 -4.47 1.85
CA HIS A 82 2.72 -3.41 2.39
C HIS A 82 1.27 -3.60 1.95
N MET A 83 1.03 -3.72 0.63
CA MET A 83 -0.30 -3.91 0.06
C MET A 83 -0.97 -5.18 0.57
N LEU A 84 -0.22 -6.28 0.68
CA LEU A 84 -0.71 -7.55 1.23
C LEU A 84 -1.27 -7.35 2.65
N LEU A 85 -0.50 -6.69 3.53
CA LEU A 85 -0.96 -6.40 4.89
C LEU A 85 -2.20 -5.50 4.90
N ASP A 86 -2.25 -4.50 4.01
CA ASP A 86 -3.41 -3.62 3.93
C ASP A 86 -4.65 -4.31 3.34
N MET A 87 -4.49 -5.32 2.50
CA MET A 87 -5.57 -6.22 2.06
C MET A 87 -6.09 -7.11 3.19
N LEU A 88 -5.33 -7.34 4.26
CA LEU A 88 -5.80 -8.10 5.43
C LEU A 88 -6.65 -7.25 6.38
N THR A 89 -6.75 -5.94 6.15
CA THR A 89 -7.46 -5.04 7.07
C THR A 89 -8.98 -5.10 6.94
N SER A 90 -9.64 -4.67 8.01
CA SER A 90 -11.09 -4.73 8.18
C SER A 90 -11.80 -3.60 7.42
N PRO A 91 -13.12 -3.70 7.15
CA PRO A 91 -13.89 -2.62 6.53
C PRO A 91 -13.72 -1.22 7.17
N PRO A 92 -13.62 -1.07 8.51
CA PRO A 92 -13.28 0.20 9.16
C PRO A 92 -11.99 0.87 8.68
N ASP A 93 -10.97 0.09 8.33
CA ASP A 93 -9.68 0.62 7.89
C ASP A 93 -9.68 0.99 6.42
N ARG A 94 -10.69 0.50 5.66
CA ARG A 94 -10.82 0.61 4.20
C ARG A 94 -9.66 -0.09 3.51
N GLY A 95 -9.92 -1.19 2.80
CA GLY A 95 -8.89 -1.87 2.02
C GLY A 95 -8.28 -0.97 0.94
N ILE A 96 -7.47 -1.57 0.06
CA ILE A 96 -6.79 -0.84 -1.01
C ILE A 96 -7.49 -1.00 -2.36
N GLU A 97 -7.34 -0.01 -3.23
CA GLU A 97 -7.83 -0.02 -4.60
C GLU A 97 -6.75 -0.62 -5.52
N LEU A 98 -6.60 -1.95 -5.51
CA LEU A 98 -5.52 -2.68 -6.22
C LEU A 98 -5.36 -2.31 -7.70
N PHE A 99 -6.46 -2.02 -8.39
CA PHE A 99 -6.46 -1.77 -9.82
C PHE A 99 -6.83 -0.32 -10.16
N PHE A 100 -6.58 0.65 -9.26
CA PHE A 100 -6.76 2.06 -9.59
C PHE A 100 -5.98 2.43 -10.88
N PRO A 101 -6.57 3.17 -11.84
CA PRO A 101 -7.93 3.72 -11.87
C PRO A 101 -8.98 2.80 -12.52
N LEU A 102 -8.60 1.63 -13.04
CA LEU A 102 -9.50 0.70 -13.73
C LEU A 102 -10.65 0.21 -12.84
N GLY A 103 -10.38 0.01 -11.54
CA GLY A 103 -11.41 -0.37 -10.57
C GLY A 103 -12.62 0.58 -10.56
N ARG A 104 -12.41 1.88 -10.82
CA ARG A 104 -13.46 2.91 -10.83
C ARG A 104 -14.43 2.81 -11.99
N LEU A 105 -14.16 1.95 -12.98
CA LEU A 105 -15.13 1.65 -14.05
C LEU A 105 -16.37 0.93 -13.49
N ILE A 106 -16.23 0.25 -12.35
CA ILE A 106 -17.31 -0.50 -11.69
C ILE A 106 -18.08 0.45 -10.78
N LYS A 107 -19.36 0.65 -11.08
CA LYS A 107 -20.20 1.65 -10.39
C LYS A 107 -21.22 1.05 -9.44
N GLU A 108 -21.45 -0.26 -9.47
CA GLU A 108 -22.49 -0.92 -8.68
C GLU A 108 -22.09 -2.29 -8.13
N PHE A 109 -22.87 -2.76 -7.17
CA PHE A 109 -22.81 -4.11 -6.59
C PHE A 109 -24.07 -4.88 -6.92
N LYS A 110 -23.91 -6.19 -7.05
CA LYS A 110 -25.02 -7.11 -7.22
C LYS A 110 -25.70 -7.46 -5.91
N LEU A 111 -24.95 -7.67 -4.83
CA LEU A 111 -25.48 -7.99 -3.51
C LEU A 111 -25.25 -6.80 -2.58
N ASP A 112 -26.29 -6.34 -1.87
CA ASP A 112 -26.07 -5.44 -0.74
C ASP A 112 -25.83 -6.22 0.55
N TYR A 113 -25.40 -5.52 1.60
CA TYR A 113 -25.13 -6.11 2.92
C TYR A 113 -26.37 -6.71 3.60
N GLU A 114 -27.58 -6.42 3.09
CA GLU A 114 -28.83 -7.01 3.55
C GLU A 114 -29.20 -8.25 2.70
N GLY A 115 -28.33 -8.68 1.79
CA GLY A 115 -28.53 -9.83 0.90
C GLY A 115 -29.48 -9.56 -0.27
N ARG A 116 -29.85 -8.30 -0.53
CA ARG A 116 -30.75 -7.98 -1.65
C ARG A 116 -29.97 -7.98 -2.95
N VAL A 117 -30.51 -8.70 -3.94
CA VAL A 117 -29.95 -8.79 -5.28
C VAL A 117 -30.42 -7.62 -6.14
N ARG A 118 -29.49 -6.79 -6.60
CA ARG A 118 -29.76 -5.73 -7.58
C ARG A 118 -29.61 -6.27 -8.99
N LYS A 119 -30.63 -6.03 -9.82
CA LYS A 119 -30.64 -6.39 -11.25
C LYS A 119 -30.46 -5.12 -12.08
N LYS A 120 -29.22 -4.66 -12.25
CA LYS A 120 -28.89 -3.57 -13.17
C LYS A 120 -27.97 -4.10 -14.27
N GLY A 121 -28.08 -3.57 -15.49
CA GLY A 121 -27.18 -3.92 -16.59
C GLY A 121 -25.80 -3.26 -16.41
N GLY A 122 -24.73 -3.99 -16.72
CA GLY A 122 -23.33 -3.51 -16.67
C GLY A 122 -22.41 -4.37 -15.79
N LEU A 123 -21.14 -3.97 -15.70
CA LEU A 123 -20.16 -4.59 -14.79
C LEU A 123 -20.48 -4.22 -13.34
N MET A 124 -20.68 -5.24 -12.49
CA MET A 124 -20.97 -5.09 -11.08
C MET A 124 -20.04 -5.99 -10.27
N TRP A 125 -19.70 -5.56 -9.05
CA TRP A 125 -19.05 -6.43 -8.07
C TRP A 125 -20.07 -7.37 -7.42
N LEU A 126 -19.69 -8.62 -7.17
CA LEU A 126 -20.52 -9.56 -6.40
C LEU A 126 -20.61 -9.22 -4.90
N LEU A 127 -19.75 -8.32 -4.42
CA LEU A 127 -19.52 -8.06 -2.99
C LEU A 127 -20.69 -7.37 -2.26
N GLU A 128 -20.90 -7.74 -0.99
CA GLU A 128 -21.80 -7.05 -0.04
C GLU A 128 -21.36 -5.60 0.22
N ASP A 129 -22.30 -4.69 0.45
CA ASP A 129 -22.03 -3.25 0.62
C ASP A 129 -21.89 -2.82 2.11
N PRO A 130 -20.71 -2.85 2.78
CA PRO A 130 -20.59 -2.45 4.19
C PRO A 130 -20.64 -0.94 4.47
N LEU A 131 -21.20 -0.12 3.58
CA LEU A 131 -21.26 1.35 3.74
C LEU A 131 -21.75 1.77 5.14
N THR A 132 -22.76 1.10 5.67
CA THR A 132 -23.31 1.37 7.00
C THR A 132 -22.30 1.15 8.12
N LEU A 133 -21.51 0.07 8.03
CA LEU A 133 -20.46 -0.24 9.01
C LEU A 133 -19.34 0.80 8.90
N VAL A 134 -18.84 1.03 7.68
CA VAL A 134 -17.75 2.00 7.41
C VAL A 134 -18.11 3.39 7.94
N ASN A 135 -19.32 3.89 7.66
CA ASN A 135 -19.73 5.22 8.11
C ASN A 135 -19.90 5.35 9.63
N ARG A 136 -20.13 4.23 10.34
CA ARG A 136 -20.22 4.20 11.81
C ARG A 136 -18.84 4.09 12.47
N THR A 137 -17.93 3.29 11.92
CA THR A 137 -16.71 2.88 12.61
C THR A 137 -15.43 3.55 12.11
N ALA A 138 -15.39 4.05 10.88
CA ALA A 138 -14.19 4.66 10.33
C ALA A 138 -13.96 6.09 10.87
N ASP A 139 -12.69 6.52 10.88
CA ASP A 139 -12.28 7.86 11.29
C ASP A 139 -13.05 8.94 10.51
N LYS A 140 -13.26 10.12 11.10
CA LYS A 140 -14.05 11.21 10.49
C LYS A 140 -13.59 11.60 9.07
N GLY A 141 -12.29 11.47 8.76
CA GLY A 141 -11.73 11.74 7.41
C GLY A 141 -11.87 10.58 6.43
N LEU A 142 -12.18 9.38 6.95
CA LEU A 142 -12.36 8.13 6.23
C LEU A 142 -13.84 7.72 6.28
N ARG A 143 -14.79 8.65 6.09
CA ARG A 143 -16.22 8.32 5.91
C ARG A 143 -16.60 8.45 4.44
N GLU A 144 -17.51 7.60 3.98
CA GLU A 144 -17.89 7.50 2.56
C GLU A 144 -19.05 8.46 2.33
N VAL A 145 -18.81 9.46 1.48
CA VAL A 145 -19.82 10.47 1.10
C VAL A 145 -20.90 9.85 0.20
N SER A 146 -20.54 8.80 -0.53
CA SER A 146 -21.40 8.03 -1.42
C SER A 146 -20.92 6.57 -1.47
N LYS A 147 -21.70 5.69 -2.09
CA LYS A 147 -21.26 4.31 -2.39
C LYS A 147 -19.98 4.34 -3.24
N MET A 148 -18.96 3.58 -2.84
CA MET A 148 -17.67 3.46 -3.54
C MET A 148 -17.31 1.99 -3.81
N PRO A 149 -17.92 1.35 -4.83
CA PRO A 149 -17.74 -0.08 -5.11
C PRO A 149 -16.33 -0.55 -5.45
N TRP A 150 -15.53 0.33 -6.03
CA TRP A 150 -14.13 0.06 -6.35
C TRP A 150 -13.22 -0.06 -5.12
N LEU A 151 -13.68 0.37 -3.94
CA LEU A 151 -12.84 0.52 -2.75
C LEU A 151 -12.89 -0.70 -1.81
N ARG A 152 -12.97 -1.92 -2.33
CA ARG A 152 -13.42 -3.06 -1.52
C ARG A 152 -12.71 -4.37 -1.84
N ILE A 153 -11.50 -4.46 -1.34
CA ILE A 153 -10.90 -5.75 -0.96
C ILE A 153 -10.71 -5.68 0.55
N TYR A 154 -11.63 -6.29 1.29
CA TYR A 154 -11.52 -6.41 2.74
C TYR A 154 -10.87 -7.74 3.08
N GLY A 155 -10.00 -7.70 4.07
CA GLY A 155 -9.39 -8.90 4.60
C GLY A 155 -10.37 -9.73 5.42
N PRO A 156 -9.99 -10.97 5.76
CA PRO A 156 -10.83 -11.87 6.54
C PRO A 156 -11.01 -11.40 8.00
N PHE A 157 -10.20 -10.45 8.47
CA PHE A 157 -10.13 -10.09 9.88
C PHE A 157 -11.12 -8.98 10.26
N LYS A 158 -11.99 -9.29 11.23
CA LYS A 158 -12.93 -8.32 11.81
C LYS A 158 -12.27 -7.35 12.81
N ASN A 159 -11.14 -7.75 13.40
CA ASN A 159 -10.35 -6.94 14.33
C ASN A 159 -8.92 -6.76 13.79
N SER A 160 -8.76 -5.80 12.89
CA SER A 160 -7.47 -5.46 12.28
C SER A 160 -6.43 -4.99 13.29
N ARG A 161 -6.82 -4.36 14.40
CA ARG A 161 -5.89 -3.84 15.41
C ARG A 161 -5.16 -4.95 16.15
N LEU A 162 -5.86 -6.03 16.53
CA LEU A 162 -5.21 -7.17 17.15
C LEU A 162 -4.21 -7.80 16.18
N ILE A 163 -4.62 -8.02 14.93
CA ILE A 163 -3.76 -8.58 13.89
C ILE A 163 -2.55 -7.68 13.62
N ASP A 164 -2.74 -6.37 13.57
CA ASP A 164 -1.66 -5.38 13.42
C ASP A 164 -0.61 -5.54 14.51
N TRP A 165 -1.02 -5.52 15.78
CA TRP A 165 -0.10 -5.71 16.89
C TRP A 165 0.53 -7.10 16.92
N THR A 166 -0.23 -8.16 16.61
CA THR A 166 0.31 -9.52 16.52
C THR A 166 1.40 -9.61 15.47
N ILE A 167 1.17 -9.09 14.27
CA ILE A 167 2.16 -9.10 13.19
C ILE A 167 3.38 -8.25 13.57
N PHE A 168 3.16 -7.08 14.17
CA PHE A 168 4.24 -6.21 14.63
C PHE A 168 5.12 -6.94 15.66
N TYR A 169 4.55 -7.39 16.78
CA TYR A 169 5.31 -8.03 17.85
C TYR A 169 5.96 -9.33 17.38
N SER A 170 5.26 -10.15 16.60
CA SER A 170 5.83 -11.40 16.07
C SER A 170 7.02 -11.13 15.16
N SER A 171 6.94 -10.10 14.30
CA SER A 171 8.05 -9.72 13.41
C SER A 171 9.24 -9.17 14.20
N VAL A 172 9.01 -8.33 15.21
CA VAL A 172 10.09 -7.83 16.10
C VAL A 172 10.76 -9.00 16.81
N ILE A 173 9.99 -9.84 17.50
CA ILE A 173 10.50 -10.98 18.28
C ILE A 173 11.24 -11.95 17.36
N PHE A 174 10.70 -12.24 16.17
CA PHE A 174 11.35 -13.09 15.18
C PHE A 174 12.75 -12.56 14.83
N ILE A 175 12.90 -11.27 14.52
CA ILE A 175 14.21 -10.67 14.20
C ILE A 175 15.16 -10.79 15.39
N GLN A 176 14.70 -10.51 16.62
CA GLN A 176 15.55 -10.62 17.80
C GLN A 176 16.03 -12.06 18.04
N LEU A 177 15.16 -13.05 17.84
CA LEU A 177 15.49 -14.46 18.01
C LEU A 177 16.40 -14.98 16.90
N LEU A 178 16.16 -14.55 15.64
CA LEU A 178 16.98 -14.91 14.48
C LEU A 178 18.43 -14.46 14.67
N GLU A 179 18.63 -13.30 15.28
CA GLU A 179 19.94 -12.66 15.44
C GLU A 179 20.46 -12.72 16.88
N ILE A 180 19.92 -13.62 17.71
CA ILE A 180 20.18 -13.66 19.16
C ILE A 180 21.67 -13.75 19.51
N ASN A 181 22.46 -14.46 18.70
CA ASN A 181 23.89 -14.67 18.93
C ASN A 181 24.75 -13.46 18.55
N GLN A 182 24.23 -12.51 17.75
CA GLN A 182 24.98 -11.35 17.25
C GLN A 182 24.17 -10.05 17.33
N LEU A 183 23.19 -10.01 18.25
CA LEU A 183 22.11 -9.01 18.22
C LEU A 183 22.62 -7.56 18.25
N LEU A 184 23.61 -7.27 19.09
CA LEU A 184 24.20 -5.94 19.18
C LEU A 184 24.88 -5.53 17.86
N ASN A 185 25.67 -6.43 17.28
CA ASN A 185 26.34 -6.19 16.01
C ASN A 185 25.32 -6.00 14.88
N TRP A 186 24.25 -6.82 14.86
CA TRP A 186 23.15 -6.67 13.91
C TRP A 186 22.49 -5.29 14.00
N TRP A 187 22.18 -4.82 15.21
CA TRP A 187 21.61 -3.47 15.40
C TRP A 187 22.54 -2.35 14.95
N VAL A 188 23.84 -2.46 15.24
CA VAL A 188 24.84 -1.48 14.77
C VAL A 188 24.90 -1.46 13.24
N GLN A 189 24.92 -2.62 12.59
CA GLN A 189 24.92 -2.72 11.14
C GLN A 189 23.62 -2.20 10.54
N PHE A 190 22.47 -2.52 11.13
CA PHE A 190 21.15 -2.04 10.70
C PHE A 190 21.09 -0.52 10.73
N LEU A 191 21.46 0.10 11.86
CA LEU A 191 21.49 1.56 12.00
C LEU A 191 22.49 2.20 11.05
N SER A 192 23.67 1.59 10.86
CA SER A 192 24.67 2.06 9.90
C SER A 192 24.12 2.05 8.46
N ILE A 193 23.47 0.97 8.05
CA ILE A 193 22.86 0.88 6.71
C ILE A 193 21.75 1.93 6.55
N VAL A 194 20.85 2.05 7.53
CA VAL A 194 19.69 2.95 7.45
C VAL A 194 20.09 4.43 7.48
N PHE A 195 21.05 4.81 8.33
CA PHE A 195 21.38 6.22 8.59
C PHE A 195 22.67 6.70 7.94
N LEU A 196 23.60 5.81 7.57
CA LEU A 196 24.84 6.19 6.88
C LEU A 196 24.78 5.87 5.39
N LYS A 197 24.36 4.66 5.03
CA LYS A 197 24.29 4.24 3.60
C LYS A 197 23.06 4.78 2.88
N TYR A 198 21.89 4.70 3.51
CA TYR A 198 20.61 5.16 2.95
C TYR A 198 20.12 6.45 3.63
N ASN A 199 21.07 7.35 3.94
CA ASN A 199 20.81 8.55 4.73
C ASN A 199 19.74 9.47 4.11
N PHE A 200 19.81 9.76 2.80
CA PHE A 200 18.93 10.71 2.15
C PHE A 200 17.49 10.20 2.06
N ILE A 201 17.28 8.92 1.72
CA ILE A 201 15.92 8.36 1.69
C ILE A 201 15.33 8.24 3.10
N THR A 202 16.12 7.84 4.10
CA THR A 202 15.65 7.77 5.48
C THR A 202 15.27 9.14 6.03
N LEU A 203 16.16 10.13 5.87
CA LEU A 203 15.88 11.51 6.29
C LEU A 203 14.71 12.10 5.49
N GLY A 204 14.64 11.82 4.20
CA GLY A 204 13.54 12.24 3.33
C GLY A 204 12.20 11.67 3.79
N ILE A 205 12.12 10.37 4.11
CA ILE A 205 10.94 9.70 4.67
C ILE A 205 10.56 10.33 6.02
N ILE A 206 11.52 10.46 6.96
CA ILE A 206 11.26 11.05 8.29
C ILE A 206 10.71 12.47 8.15
N LEU A 207 11.30 13.28 7.28
CA LEU A 207 10.92 14.66 7.08
C LEU A 207 9.55 14.76 6.39
N PHE A 208 9.32 13.97 5.33
CA PHE A 208 8.05 13.95 4.60
C PHE A 208 6.90 13.47 5.51
N TYR A 209 7.05 12.33 6.18
CA TYR A 209 6.05 11.79 7.09
C TYR A 209 5.88 12.62 8.35
N GLY A 210 6.98 13.00 9.01
CA GLY A 210 6.94 13.71 10.27
C GLY A 210 6.24 15.06 10.12
N ILE A 211 6.64 15.83 9.11
CA ILE A 211 6.03 17.14 8.81
C ILE A 211 4.61 16.98 8.26
N GLY A 212 4.39 16.01 7.37
CA GLY A 212 3.07 15.70 6.83
C GLY A 212 2.06 15.28 7.90
N GLU A 213 2.47 14.43 8.84
CA GLU A 213 1.63 13.95 9.93
C GLU A 213 1.36 15.06 10.97
N LEU A 214 2.35 15.92 11.23
CA LEU A 214 2.16 17.12 12.04
C LEU A 214 1.10 18.04 11.40
N TRP A 215 1.16 18.24 10.09
CA TRP A 215 0.14 18.98 9.36
C TRP A 215 -1.23 18.34 9.52
N ARG A 216 -1.34 17.05 9.18
CA ARG A 216 -2.59 16.30 9.16
C ARG A 216 -3.25 16.19 10.55
N ARG A 217 -2.48 15.99 11.61
CA ARG A 217 -3.09 15.81 12.95
C ARG A 217 -3.37 17.12 13.67
N ARG A 218 -2.60 18.17 13.42
CA ARG A 218 -2.64 19.40 14.22
C ARG A 218 -2.84 20.64 13.36
N LEU A 219 -1.88 20.95 12.51
CA LEU A 219 -1.78 22.28 11.91
C LEU A 219 -2.90 22.58 10.90
N GLN A 220 -3.44 21.55 10.23
CA GLN A 220 -4.55 21.76 9.29
C GLN A 220 -5.86 22.22 9.96
N PHE A 221 -6.00 22.02 11.27
CA PHE A 221 -7.17 22.46 12.04
C PHE A 221 -6.95 23.83 12.72
N MET A 222 -5.73 24.36 12.63
CA MET A 222 -5.36 25.65 13.17
C MET A 222 -5.36 26.71 12.07
N ARG A 223 -5.65 27.96 12.43
CA ARG A 223 -5.41 29.10 11.53
C ARG A 223 -3.91 29.39 11.48
N VAL A 224 -3.19 28.66 10.64
CA VAL A 224 -1.76 28.85 10.39
C VAL A 224 -1.50 29.99 9.41
N SER A 225 -0.39 30.70 9.59
CA SER A 225 0.03 31.76 8.67
C SER A 225 0.41 31.19 7.30
N LYS A 226 0.35 32.04 6.26
CA LYS A 226 0.83 31.70 4.90
C LYS A 226 2.29 31.25 4.93
N ASN A 227 3.14 31.93 5.72
CA ASN A 227 4.56 31.60 5.85
C ASN A 227 4.76 30.21 6.46
N THR A 228 4.01 29.88 7.51
CA THR A 228 4.03 28.54 8.11
C THR A 228 3.65 27.47 7.09
N LYS A 229 2.61 27.70 6.29
CA LYS A 229 2.21 26.76 5.24
C LYS A 229 3.30 26.59 4.18
N ILE A 230 3.95 27.68 3.76
CA ILE A 230 5.07 27.63 2.81
C ILE A 230 6.22 26.81 3.39
N VAL A 231 6.62 27.05 4.65
CA VAL A 231 7.70 26.28 5.31
C VAL A 231 7.38 24.79 5.30
N ILE A 232 6.15 24.40 5.64
CA ILE A 232 5.74 22.99 5.66
C ILE A 232 5.81 22.37 4.26
N ILE A 233 5.29 23.06 3.23
CA ILE A 233 5.37 22.61 1.84
C ILE A 233 6.82 22.48 1.40
N SER A 234 7.66 23.47 1.69
CA SER A 234 9.08 23.46 1.31
C SER A 234 9.84 22.32 1.98
N LEU A 235 9.61 22.09 3.28
CA LEU A 235 10.17 20.96 3.99
C LEU A 235 9.72 19.65 3.35
N MET A 236 8.41 19.41 3.21
CA MET A 236 7.92 18.19 2.57
C MET A 236 8.48 18.00 1.15
N THR A 237 8.57 19.07 0.37
CA THR A 237 9.17 19.02 -0.98
C THR A 237 10.63 18.63 -0.93
N LEU A 238 11.42 19.20 -0.01
CA LEU A 238 12.80 18.81 0.23
C LEU A 238 12.91 17.33 0.61
N GLY A 239 12.03 16.84 1.51
CA GLY A 239 11.99 15.43 1.88
C GLY A 239 11.70 14.51 0.68
N GLY A 240 10.73 14.89 -0.16
CA GLY A 240 10.43 14.18 -1.41
C GLY A 240 11.62 14.16 -2.38
N LEU A 241 12.31 15.29 -2.54
CA LEU A 241 13.51 15.38 -3.38
C LEU A 241 14.64 14.49 -2.87
N MET A 242 14.85 14.39 -1.54
CA MET A 242 15.84 13.50 -0.96
C MET A 242 15.51 12.02 -1.20
N ILE A 243 14.22 11.64 -1.10
CA ILE A 243 13.75 10.29 -1.44
C ILE A 243 14.05 9.98 -2.91
N VAL A 244 13.71 10.89 -3.82
CA VAL A 244 13.95 10.71 -5.25
C VAL A 244 15.44 10.63 -5.55
N TYR A 245 16.25 11.53 -4.99
CA TYR A 245 17.70 11.57 -5.18
C TYR A 245 18.35 10.23 -4.82
N GLN A 246 18.11 9.73 -3.61
CA GLN A 246 18.64 8.44 -3.18
C GLN A 246 18.02 7.28 -3.95
N GLY A 247 16.74 7.38 -4.29
CA GLY A 247 16.03 6.39 -5.08
C GLY A 247 16.70 6.15 -6.44
N LEU A 248 17.17 7.21 -7.10
CA LEU A 248 17.91 7.10 -8.36
C LEU A 248 19.20 6.30 -8.21
N GLU A 249 19.93 6.45 -7.11
CA GLU A 249 21.13 5.65 -6.81
C GLU A 249 20.79 4.18 -6.50
N MET A 250 19.54 3.90 -6.11
CA MET A 250 19.04 2.56 -5.84
C MET A 250 18.48 1.86 -7.09
N PHE A 251 18.58 2.48 -8.28
CA PHE A 251 18.12 1.86 -9.52
C PHE A 251 18.86 0.54 -9.77
N ASN A 252 18.10 -0.56 -9.81
CA ASN A 252 18.62 -1.89 -10.04
C ASN A 252 17.53 -2.73 -10.74
N PRO A 253 17.32 -2.49 -12.04
CA PRO A 253 16.21 -3.09 -12.75
C PRO A 253 16.39 -4.61 -12.85
N ILE A 254 15.27 -5.32 -12.89
CA ILE A 254 15.29 -6.77 -13.15
C ILE A 254 15.89 -6.99 -14.55
N LYS A 255 16.99 -7.75 -14.60
CA LYS A 255 17.58 -8.20 -15.86
C LYS A 255 16.92 -9.51 -16.25
N LEU A 256 15.88 -9.42 -17.08
CA LEU A 256 15.21 -10.60 -17.61
C LEU A 256 16.06 -11.22 -18.74
N THR A 257 16.29 -12.51 -18.64
CA THR A 257 16.82 -13.34 -19.72
C THR A 257 15.75 -13.52 -20.81
N SER A 258 16.17 -13.93 -22.01
CA SER A 258 15.24 -14.24 -23.11
C SER A 258 14.22 -15.31 -22.73
N TYR A 259 14.64 -16.29 -21.93
CA TYR A 259 13.75 -17.31 -21.38
C TYR A 259 12.68 -16.70 -20.46
N GLU A 260 13.09 -15.84 -19.51
CA GLU A 260 12.14 -15.20 -18.58
C GLU A 260 11.18 -14.26 -19.29
N ILE A 261 11.63 -13.51 -20.31
CA ILE A 261 10.75 -12.69 -21.16
C ILE A 261 9.68 -13.58 -21.81
N ARG A 262 10.09 -14.70 -22.41
CA ARG A 262 9.15 -15.65 -23.02
C ARG A 262 8.16 -16.25 -22.00
N MET A 263 8.61 -16.51 -20.78
CA MET A 263 7.74 -16.98 -19.69
C MET A 263 6.74 -15.90 -19.27
N VAL A 264 7.16 -14.65 -19.15
CA VAL A 264 6.27 -13.51 -18.85
C VAL A 264 5.22 -13.35 -19.96
N GLU A 265 5.63 -13.39 -21.23
CA GLU A 265 4.71 -13.36 -22.37
C GLU A 265 3.69 -14.50 -22.30
N LEU A 266 4.15 -15.73 -22.05
CA LEU A 266 3.28 -16.90 -21.93
C LEU A 266 2.29 -16.76 -20.76
N ILE A 267 2.74 -16.24 -19.61
CA ILE A 267 1.87 -15.96 -18.45
C ILE A 267 0.80 -14.93 -18.82
N LEU A 268 1.19 -13.83 -19.48
CA LEU A 268 0.24 -12.77 -19.89
C LEU A 268 -0.79 -13.30 -20.89
N ILE A 269 -0.35 -14.07 -21.89
CA ILE A 269 -1.24 -14.71 -22.86
C ILE A 269 -2.17 -15.70 -22.15
N SER A 270 -1.65 -16.53 -21.26
CA SER A 270 -2.44 -17.51 -20.50
C SER A 270 -3.47 -16.83 -19.60
N LEU A 271 -3.11 -15.73 -18.94
CA LEU A 271 -4.00 -14.94 -18.11
C LEU A 271 -5.11 -14.29 -18.94
N ALA A 272 -4.78 -13.72 -20.11
CA ALA A 272 -5.76 -13.16 -21.02
C ALA A 272 -6.74 -14.22 -21.54
N ILE A 273 -6.23 -15.38 -22.00
CA ILE A 273 -7.06 -16.50 -22.45
C ILE A 273 -7.94 -17.03 -21.31
N GLY A 274 -7.36 -17.19 -20.12
CA GLY A 274 -8.08 -17.65 -18.93
C GLY A 274 -9.19 -16.68 -18.51
N PHE A 275 -8.93 -15.36 -18.56
CA PHE A 275 -9.93 -14.33 -18.27
C PHE A 275 -11.05 -14.28 -19.32
N ILE A 276 -10.72 -14.39 -20.61
CA ILE A 276 -11.74 -14.49 -21.67
C ILE A 276 -12.59 -15.75 -21.47
N SER A 277 -11.94 -16.88 -21.19
CA SER A 277 -12.62 -18.16 -20.94
C SER A 277 -13.53 -18.08 -19.71
N SER A 278 -13.10 -17.42 -18.63
CA SER A 278 -13.92 -17.23 -17.44
C SER A 278 -15.11 -16.31 -17.71
N ILE A 279 -14.95 -15.24 -18.48
CA ILE A 279 -16.07 -14.38 -18.91
C ILE A 279 -17.08 -15.19 -19.73
N ILE A 280 -16.61 -15.98 -20.71
CA ILE A 280 -17.48 -16.85 -21.53
C ILE A 280 -18.22 -17.84 -20.65
N HIS A 281 -17.49 -18.50 -19.74
CA HIS A 281 -18.05 -19.47 -18.80
C HIS A 281 -19.12 -18.84 -17.90
N MET A 282 -18.82 -17.70 -17.29
CA MET A 282 -19.74 -16.95 -16.42
C MET A 282 -20.99 -16.52 -17.19
N LYS A 283 -20.81 -15.98 -18.40
CA LYS A 283 -21.92 -15.58 -19.26
C LYS A 283 -22.78 -16.77 -19.68
N TRP A 284 -22.19 -17.93 -19.97
CA TRP A 284 -22.96 -19.12 -20.34
C TRP A 284 -23.70 -19.70 -19.14
N ARG A 285 -23.05 -19.80 -17.98
CA ARG A 285 -23.61 -20.42 -16.78
C ARG A 285 -24.64 -19.55 -16.07
N PHE A 286 -24.37 -18.26 -15.93
CA PHE A 286 -25.18 -17.35 -15.12
C PHE A 286 -25.95 -16.32 -15.95
N LYS A 287 -25.73 -16.28 -17.28
CA LYS A 287 -26.36 -15.31 -18.21
C LYS A 287 -26.04 -13.85 -17.90
N GLU A 288 -25.03 -13.60 -17.09
CA GLU A 288 -24.59 -12.28 -16.64
C GLU A 288 -23.08 -12.29 -16.34
N ILE A 289 -22.45 -11.12 -16.34
CA ILE A 289 -21.03 -10.95 -16.00
C ILE A 289 -20.96 -10.12 -14.73
N VAL A 290 -20.60 -10.77 -13.63
CA VAL A 290 -20.38 -10.14 -12.32
C VAL A 290 -18.94 -10.42 -11.94
N MET A 291 -18.18 -9.38 -11.58
CA MET A 291 -16.79 -9.48 -11.17
C MET A 291 -16.65 -9.72 -9.67
#